data_AF-A0ABD1E427-F1
#
_entry.id   AF-A0ABD1E427-F1
#
_cell.length_a   1.000
_cell.length_b   1.000
_cell.length_c   1.000
_cell.angle_alpha   90.00
_cell.angle_beta   90.00
_cell.angle_gamma   90.00
#
_symmetry.space_group_name_H-M   'P 1'
#
loop_
_entity.id
_entity.type
_entity.pdbx_description
1 polymer ?
#
loop_
_entity_poly.entity_id
_entity_poly.type
_entity_poly.pdbx_seq_one_letter_code
_entity_poly.pdbx_strand_id
1 'polypeptide(L)'
;MRMNDNKLNISRKELKKINFETTVTRKTIVKKIRKNSKSYKRRNRRKRSKKAYINMLKNKRTIQGTEELCNSVQQFSVIDIDMTPMCNLNQLPDEVTEWQKLDQIAYWKSKAITLEIENKMLKQHLRHFYTQQIDFYGKSQDWQKISAAEDSTEIPQSSTSITNHEVSHKVLPKEPIGKNRLEEMQKIYGERAPKIMGMETALELNYERLLEEESRIFWPNLPLKL
;
A
#
# COMPACT_ATOMS: atom_id res chain seq x y z
N MET A 1 -58.66 26.92 -37.63
CA MET A 1 -58.44 27.55 -36.30
C MET A 1 -57.19 28.42 -36.37
N ARG A 2 -57.33 29.75 -36.44
CA ARG A 2 -56.19 30.68 -36.29
C ARG A 2 -56.05 30.98 -34.80
N MET A 3 -54.94 30.56 -34.20
CA MET A 3 -54.54 30.99 -32.85
C MET A 3 -53.73 32.28 -32.97
N ASN A 4 -54.08 33.26 -32.14
CA ASN A 4 -53.49 34.60 -32.08
C ASN A 4 -52.04 34.55 -31.56
N ASP A 5 -51.08 34.83 -32.43
CA ASP A 5 -49.72 35.20 -32.06
C ASP A 5 -49.66 36.69 -31.69
N ASN A 6 -50.13 37.06 -30.50
CA ASN A 6 -49.82 38.36 -29.89
C ASN A 6 -48.39 38.34 -29.32
N LYS A 7 -47.39 38.35 -30.21
CA LYS A 7 -45.99 38.56 -29.84
C LYS A 7 -45.72 40.05 -29.64
N LEU A 8 -45.81 40.46 -28.38
CA LEU A 8 -44.96 41.44 -27.68
C LEU A 8 -44.18 42.42 -28.57
N ASN A 9 -44.82 43.53 -28.94
CA ASN A 9 -44.15 44.65 -29.57
C ASN A 9 -43.62 45.61 -28.49
N ILE A 10 -42.59 45.17 -27.76
CA ILE A 10 -41.97 45.97 -26.70
C ILE A 10 -41.16 47.10 -27.37
N SER A 11 -41.55 48.35 -27.09
CA SER A 11 -40.88 49.52 -27.67
C SER A 11 -39.40 49.55 -27.28
N ARG A 12 -38.51 49.97 -28.20
CA ARG A 12 -37.06 50.12 -27.94
C ARG A 12 -36.76 50.93 -26.68
N LYS A 13 -37.64 51.86 -26.29
CA LYS A 13 -37.50 52.64 -25.05
C LYS A 13 -37.72 51.79 -23.79
N GLU A 14 -38.65 50.85 -23.82
CA GLU A 14 -38.93 49.93 -22.71
C GLU A 14 -37.83 48.88 -22.54
N LEU A 15 -37.29 48.34 -23.65
CA LEU A 15 -36.12 47.44 -23.59
C LEU A 15 -34.90 48.13 -22.97
N LYS A 16 -34.67 49.41 -23.28
CA LYS A 16 -33.59 50.20 -22.65
C LYS A 16 -33.82 50.40 -21.15
N LYS A 17 -35.06 50.64 -20.73
CA LYS A 17 -35.43 50.79 -19.31
C LYS A 17 -35.24 49.49 -18.53
N ILE A 18 -35.70 48.36 -19.07
CA ILE A 18 -35.51 47.03 -18.49
C ILE A 18 -34.01 46.68 -18.38
N ASN A 19 -33.21 47.00 -19.40
CA ASN A 19 -31.75 46.80 -19.34
C ASN A 19 -31.07 47.69 -18.30
N PHE A 20 -31.52 48.93 -18.14
CA PHE A 20 -31.01 49.81 -17.09
C PHE A 20 -31.35 49.27 -15.69
N GLU A 21 -32.61 48.90 -15.45
CA GLU A 21 -33.06 48.34 -14.16
C GLU A 21 -32.35 47.01 -13.83
N THR A 22 -32.16 46.13 -14.81
CA THR A 22 -31.41 44.87 -14.62
C THR A 22 -29.92 45.11 -14.35
N THR A 23 -29.30 46.14 -14.95
CA THR A 23 -27.90 46.49 -14.61
C THR A 23 -27.77 47.13 -13.23
N VAL A 24 -28.73 47.96 -12.81
CA VAL A 24 -28.76 48.58 -11.48
C VAL A 24 -28.94 47.52 -10.39
N THR A 25 -29.88 46.59 -10.57
CA THR A 25 -30.11 45.46 -9.65
C THR A 25 -28.92 44.50 -9.59
N ARG A 26 -28.27 44.19 -10.71
CA ARG A 26 -27.01 43.41 -10.70
C ARG A 26 -25.90 44.12 -9.92
N LYS A 27 -25.72 45.43 -10.09
CA LYS A 27 -24.71 46.21 -9.35
C LYS A 27 -24.99 46.22 -7.84
N THR A 28 -26.24 46.29 -7.39
CA THR A 28 -26.59 46.23 -5.96
C THR A 28 -26.36 44.85 -5.36
N ILE A 29 -26.71 43.77 -6.09
CA ILE A 29 -26.44 42.38 -5.68
C ILE A 29 -24.94 42.14 -5.52
N VAL A 30 -24.12 42.54 -6.51
CA VAL A 30 -22.65 42.40 -6.45
C VAL A 30 -22.07 43.19 -5.27
N LYS A 31 -22.56 44.41 -5.00
CA LYS A 31 -22.15 45.19 -3.82
C LYS A 31 -22.51 44.49 -2.50
N LYS A 32 -23.69 43.86 -2.40
CA LYS A 32 -24.13 43.11 -1.21
C LYS A 32 -23.27 41.87 -0.96
N ILE A 33 -22.96 41.09 -2.00
CA ILE A 33 -22.06 39.92 -1.93
C ILE A 33 -20.65 40.34 -1.49
N ARG A 34 -20.10 41.43 -2.06
CA ARG A 34 -18.79 41.97 -1.66
C ARG A 34 -18.75 42.44 -0.20
N LYS A 35 -19.81 43.10 0.29
CA LYS A 35 -19.93 43.51 1.70
C LYS A 35 -19.99 42.30 2.64
N ASN A 36 -20.74 41.25 2.26
CA ASN A 36 -20.82 40.01 3.04
C ASN A 36 -19.47 39.27 3.08
N SER A 37 -18.75 39.21 1.95
CA SER A 37 -17.39 38.64 1.88
C SER A 37 -16.40 39.40 2.77
N LYS A 38 -16.44 40.74 2.77
CA LYS A 38 -15.62 41.56 3.68
C LYS A 38 -15.97 41.33 5.16
N SER A 39 -17.25 41.20 5.49
CA SER A 39 -17.71 40.89 6.85
C SER A 39 -17.23 39.51 7.31
N TYR A 40 -17.33 38.49 6.43
CA TYR A 40 -16.82 37.14 6.69
C TYR A 40 -15.31 37.14 6.94
N LYS A 41 -14.52 37.82 6.09
CA LYS A 41 -13.07 37.97 6.28
C LYS A 41 -12.73 38.66 7.61
N ARG A 42 -13.46 39.73 7.98
CA ARG A 42 -13.29 40.43 9.27
C ARG A 42 -13.60 39.52 10.46
N ARG A 43 -14.68 38.73 10.38
CA ARG A 43 -15.05 37.74 11.41
C ARG A 43 -13.97 36.66 11.56
N ASN A 44 -13.45 36.14 10.46
CA ASN A 44 -12.37 35.15 10.48
C ASN A 44 -11.07 35.71 11.06
N ARG A 45 -10.71 36.96 10.74
CA ARG A 45 -9.56 37.63 11.36
C ARG A 45 -9.71 37.74 12.88
N ARG A 46 -10.89 38.13 13.36
CA ARG A 46 -11.19 38.17 14.81
C ARG A 46 -11.08 36.78 15.46
N LYS A 47 -11.60 35.73 14.81
CA LYS A 47 -11.49 34.34 15.29
C LYS A 47 -10.02 33.89 15.39
N ARG A 48 -9.21 34.15 14.36
CA ARG A 48 -7.76 33.82 14.37
C ARG A 48 -7.02 34.57 15.47
N SER A 49 -7.28 35.87 15.61
CA SER A 49 -6.68 36.69 16.68
C SER A 49 -7.05 36.18 18.07
N LYS A 50 -8.33 35.83 18.30
CA LYS A 50 -8.78 35.26 19.58
C LYS A 50 -8.13 33.90 19.84
N LYS A 51 -8.02 33.03 18.83
CA LYS A 51 -7.32 31.74 18.94
C LYS A 51 -5.83 31.93 19.28
N ALA A 52 -5.15 32.86 18.61
CA ALA A 52 -3.76 33.19 18.88
C ALA A 52 -3.56 33.70 20.32
N TYR A 53 -4.43 34.58 20.81
CA TYR A 53 -4.40 35.07 22.19
C TYR A 53 -4.62 33.95 23.21
N ILE A 54 -5.59 33.06 22.98
CA ILE A 54 -5.82 31.90 23.85
C ILE A 54 -4.62 30.96 23.85
N ASN A 55 -4.03 30.69 22.68
CA ASN A 55 -2.81 29.88 22.58
C ASN A 55 -1.63 30.53 23.31
N MET A 56 -1.46 31.85 23.18
CA MET A 56 -0.44 32.59 23.92
C MET A 56 -0.64 32.45 25.44
N LEU A 57 -1.87 32.57 25.95
CA LEU A 57 -2.17 32.37 27.37
C LEU A 57 -1.90 30.93 27.82
N LYS A 58 -2.23 29.92 27.00
CA LYS A 58 -1.91 28.52 27.28
C LYS A 58 -0.39 28.30 27.35
N ASN A 59 0.34 28.83 26.38
CA ASN A 59 1.81 28.75 26.35
C ASN A 59 2.43 29.47 27.55
N LYS A 60 1.91 30.63 27.97
CA LYS A 60 2.39 31.31 29.18
C LYS A 60 2.20 30.47 30.44
N ARG A 61 1.06 29.77 30.58
CA ARG A 61 0.82 28.86 31.72
C ARG A 61 1.76 27.66 31.71
N THR A 62 2.01 27.07 30.55
CA THR A 62 2.95 25.95 30.45
C THR A 62 4.37 26.41 30.74
N ILE A 63 4.78 27.59 30.25
CA ILE A 63 6.11 28.15 30.50
C ILE A 63 6.32 28.45 31.99
N GLN A 64 5.34 29.09 32.65
CA GLN A 64 5.43 29.35 34.09
C GLN A 64 5.53 28.07 34.91
N GLY A 65 4.70 27.06 34.61
CA GLY A 65 4.78 25.77 35.30
C GLY A 65 6.12 25.07 35.06
N THR A 66 6.69 25.15 33.85
CA THR A 66 8.02 24.60 33.57
C THR A 66 9.15 25.40 34.21
N GLU A 67 9.05 26.73 34.28
CA GLU A 67 10.05 27.58 34.93
C GLU A 67 10.06 27.40 36.45
N GLU A 68 8.88 27.26 37.08
CA GLU A 68 8.78 26.92 38.50
C GLU A 68 9.39 25.54 38.80
N LEU A 69 9.10 24.53 37.95
CA LEU A 69 9.74 23.22 38.05
C LEU A 69 11.26 23.33 37.85
N CYS A 70 11.73 24.05 36.84
CA CYS A 70 13.16 24.20 36.55
C CYS A 70 13.90 24.94 37.67
N ASN A 71 13.27 25.95 38.27
CA ASN A 71 13.82 26.69 39.41
C ASN A 71 13.80 25.88 40.72
N SER A 72 12.88 24.91 40.85
CA SER A 72 12.84 23.97 41.99
C SER A 72 13.88 22.86 41.89
N VAL A 73 14.43 22.60 40.70
CA VAL A 73 15.51 21.62 40.53
C VAL A 73 16.80 22.22 41.10
N GLN A 74 17.21 21.70 42.24
CA GLN A 74 18.47 22.04 42.87
C GLN A 74 19.62 21.63 41.93
N GLN A 75 20.35 22.62 41.42
CA GLN A 75 21.44 22.41 40.48
C GLN A 75 22.67 21.93 41.26
N PHE A 76 22.95 20.63 41.25
CA PHE A 76 24.17 20.08 41.82
C PHE A 76 25.34 20.28 40.84
N SER A 77 26.47 20.81 41.32
CA SER A 77 27.68 20.84 40.51
C SER A 77 28.23 19.42 40.38
N VAL A 78 28.92 19.12 39.28
CA VAL A 78 29.50 17.78 39.03
C VAL A 78 30.42 17.33 40.18
N ILE A 79 30.98 18.27 40.94
CA ILE A 79 31.88 18.03 42.07
C ILE A 79 31.10 17.65 43.35
N ASP A 80 29.84 18.05 43.47
CA ASP A 80 28.99 17.72 44.62
C ASP A 80 28.37 16.32 44.53
N ILE A 81 28.40 15.70 43.35
CA ILE A 81 27.86 14.35 43.11
C ILE A 81 28.67 13.30 43.87
N ASP A 82 30.00 13.49 43.94
CA ASP A 82 30.92 12.52 44.56
C ASP A 82 30.89 12.55 46.10
N MET A 83 30.29 13.58 46.71
CA MET A 83 30.16 13.72 48.17
C MET A 83 28.76 13.40 48.70
N THR A 84 27.82 13.04 47.82
CA THR A 84 26.57 12.46 48.29
C THR A 84 26.80 10.97 48.61
N PRO A 85 26.61 10.53 49.86
CA PRO A 85 26.60 9.10 50.14
C PRO A 85 25.51 8.52 49.27
N MET A 86 25.88 7.62 48.33
CA MET A 86 24.97 6.91 47.44
C MET A 86 23.69 6.60 48.21
N CYS A 87 22.65 7.42 48.00
CA CYS A 87 21.39 7.26 48.71
C CYS A 87 20.96 5.82 48.46
N ASN A 88 20.78 5.08 49.56
CA ASN A 88 20.35 3.70 49.56
C ASN A 88 19.34 3.49 48.43
N LEU A 89 19.57 2.50 47.57
CA LEU A 89 18.74 2.12 46.42
C LEU A 89 17.24 1.89 46.79
N ASN A 90 16.92 1.92 48.09
CA ASN A 90 15.60 1.79 48.69
C ASN A 90 14.87 3.13 48.92
N GLN A 91 15.45 4.28 48.55
CA GLN A 91 14.86 5.61 48.74
C GLN A 91 15.02 6.51 47.50
N LEU A 92 14.66 6.00 46.31
CA LEU A 92 14.26 6.92 45.25
C LEU A 92 12.91 7.54 45.64
N PRO A 93 12.72 8.86 45.47
CA PRO A 93 11.42 9.49 45.68
C PRO A 93 10.33 8.73 44.92
N ASP A 94 9.20 8.46 45.59
CA ASP A 94 8.12 7.62 45.03
C ASP A 94 7.71 8.08 43.63
N GLU A 95 7.66 9.40 43.42
CA GLU A 95 7.38 10.07 42.14
C GLU A 95 8.30 9.62 40.99
N VAL A 96 9.60 9.43 41.25
CA VAL A 96 10.56 8.99 40.23
C VAL A 96 10.32 7.53 39.88
N THR A 97 9.99 6.70 40.87
CA THR A 97 9.68 5.28 40.64
C THR A 97 8.35 5.11 39.89
N GLU A 98 7.36 5.96 40.17
CA GLU A 98 6.10 6.00 39.44
C GLU A 98 6.31 6.43 38.00
N TRP A 99 7.12 7.46 37.77
CA TRP A 99 7.46 7.92 36.42
C TRP A 99 8.13 6.82 35.61
N GLN A 100 9.12 6.11 36.18
CA GLN A 100 9.77 4.97 35.52
C GLN A 100 8.79 3.84 35.18
N LYS A 101 7.87 3.49 36.10
CA LYS A 101 6.84 2.47 35.85
C LYS A 101 5.91 2.90 34.72
N LEU A 102 5.46 4.16 34.72
CA LEU A 102 4.60 4.71 33.68
C LEU A 102 5.29 4.74 32.32
N ASP A 103 6.57 5.10 32.28
CA ASP A 103 7.37 5.12 31.06
C ASP A 103 7.54 3.71 30.48
N GLN A 104 7.87 2.72 31.33
CA GLN A 104 7.92 1.32 30.90
C GLN A 104 6.57 0.85 30.35
N ILE A 105 5.46 1.18 31.01
CA ILE A 105 4.11 0.84 30.53
C ILE A 105 3.84 1.52 29.18
N ALA A 106 4.21 2.79 29.01
CA ALA A 106 4.03 3.52 27.76
C ALA A 106 4.85 2.91 26.62
N TYR A 107 6.10 2.55 26.89
CA TYR A 107 6.97 1.85 25.96
C TYR A 107 6.36 0.51 25.50
N TRP A 108 5.96 -0.35 26.44
CA TRP A 108 5.38 -1.65 26.12
C TRP A 108 4.05 -1.53 25.38
N LYS A 109 3.22 -0.54 25.72
CA LYS A 109 1.98 -0.24 24.97
C LYS A 109 2.27 0.18 23.54
N SER A 110 3.23 1.09 23.33
CA SER A 110 3.64 1.53 21.98
C SER A 110 4.17 0.37 21.16
N LYS A 111 5.02 -0.48 21.76
CA LYS A 111 5.57 -1.66 21.11
C LYS A 111 4.48 -2.68 20.74
N ALA A 112 3.52 -2.93 21.62
CA ALA A 112 2.39 -3.82 21.35
C ALA A 112 1.54 -3.33 20.17
N ILE A 113 1.21 -2.04 20.11
CA ILE A 113 0.47 -1.44 18.98
C ILE A 113 1.26 -1.60 17.67
N THR A 114 2.57 -1.34 17.70
CA THR A 114 3.43 -1.47 16.51
C THR A 114 3.42 -2.91 15.99
N LEU A 115 3.59 -3.89 16.88
CA LEU A 115 3.54 -5.32 16.53
C LEU A 115 2.16 -5.75 16.02
N GLU A 116 1.08 -5.17 16.54
CA GLU A 116 -0.28 -5.44 16.05
C GLU A 116 -0.48 -4.94 14.61
N ILE A 117 0.02 -3.75 14.30
CA ILE A 117 -0.02 -3.17 12.94
C ILE A 117 0.81 -4.02 11.97
N GLU A 118 2.03 -4.39 12.37
CA GLU A 118 2.91 -5.26 11.57
C GLU A 118 2.25 -6.60 11.29
N ASN A 119 1.68 -7.26 12.32
CA ASN A 119 0.94 -8.51 12.15
C ASN A 119 -0.25 -8.37 11.19
N LYS A 120 -0.98 -7.25 11.25
CA LYS A 120 -2.08 -6.96 10.31
C LYS A 120 -1.56 -6.83 8.88
N MET A 121 -0.46 -6.11 8.68
CA MET A 121 0.19 -5.99 7.36
C MET A 121 0.68 -7.34 6.82
N LEU A 122 1.33 -8.15 7.65
CA LEU A 122 1.80 -9.49 7.25
C LEU A 122 0.64 -10.38 6.82
N LYS A 123 -0.46 -10.38 7.57
CA LYS A 123 -1.68 -11.13 7.20
C LYS A 123 -2.28 -10.63 5.88
N GLN A 124 -2.30 -9.32 5.65
CA GLN A 124 -2.77 -8.75 4.39
C GLN A 124 -1.85 -9.14 3.22
N HIS A 125 -0.53 -9.09 3.43
CA HIS A 125 0.45 -9.45 2.42
C HIS A 125 0.35 -10.94 2.04
N LEU A 126 0.22 -11.83 3.04
CA LEU A 126 0.00 -13.26 2.79
C LEU A 126 -1.29 -13.50 2.02
N ARG A 127 -2.41 -12.87 2.42
CA ARG A 127 -3.67 -12.97 1.68
C ARG A 127 -3.49 -12.55 0.23
N HIS A 128 -2.81 -11.42 -0.01
CA HIS A 128 -2.55 -10.92 -1.35
C HIS A 128 -1.70 -11.91 -2.17
N PHE A 129 -0.62 -12.43 -1.60
CA PHE A 129 0.23 -13.42 -2.25
C PHE A 129 -0.56 -14.68 -2.63
N TYR A 130 -1.32 -15.25 -1.69
CA TYR A 130 -2.16 -16.41 -1.98
C TYR A 130 -3.25 -16.13 -3.02
N THR A 131 -3.87 -14.94 -3.01
CA THR A 131 -4.83 -14.58 -4.07
C THR A 131 -4.17 -14.52 -5.45
N GLN A 132 -3.00 -13.89 -5.56
CA GLN A 132 -2.26 -13.85 -6.83
C GLN A 132 -1.88 -15.26 -7.29
N GLN A 133 -1.43 -16.10 -6.37
CA GLN A 133 -1.06 -17.47 -6.64
C GLN A 133 -2.26 -18.28 -7.15
N ILE A 134 -3.41 -18.20 -6.46
CA ILE A 134 -4.66 -18.87 -6.88
C ILE A 134 -5.11 -18.37 -8.25
N ASP A 135 -5.08 -17.06 -8.49
CA ASP A 135 -5.46 -16.47 -9.77
C ASP A 135 -4.55 -16.93 -10.91
N PHE A 136 -3.24 -17.07 -10.64
CA PHE A 136 -2.27 -17.58 -11.60
C PHE A 136 -2.58 -19.03 -11.99
N TYR A 137 -2.80 -19.91 -11.01
CA TYR A 137 -3.15 -21.31 -11.28
C TYR A 137 -4.53 -21.47 -11.93
N GLY A 138 -5.52 -20.68 -11.51
CA GLY A 138 -6.86 -20.67 -12.11
C GLY A 138 -6.82 -20.28 -13.59
N LYS A 139 -6.11 -19.20 -13.92
CA LYS A 139 -5.90 -18.79 -15.32
C LYS A 139 -5.15 -19.85 -16.12
N SER A 140 -4.11 -20.47 -15.56
CA SER A 140 -3.37 -21.54 -16.24
C SER A 140 -4.27 -22.75 -16.59
N GLN A 141 -5.21 -23.09 -15.71
CA GLN A 141 -6.17 -24.16 -15.96
C GLN A 141 -7.23 -23.77 -17.01
N ASP A 142 -7.62 -22.51 -17.05
CA ASP A 142 -8.52 -21.99 -18.09
C ASP A 142 -7.84 -21.93 -19.46
N TRP A 143 -6.55 -21.57 -19.55
CA TRP A 143 -5.75 -21.70 -20.77
C TRP A 143 -5.70 -23.15 -21.28
N GLN A 144 -5.57 -24.13 -20.39
CA GLN A 144 -5.61 -25.55 -20.76
C GLN A 144 -6.99 -25.98 -21.26
N LYS A 145 -8.08 -25.48 -20.67
CA LYS A 145 -9.46 -25.77 -21.15
C LYS A 145 -9.77 -25.10 -22.48
N ILE A 146 -9.30 -23.86 -22.70
CA ILE A 146 -9.44 -23.15 -23.97
C ILE A 146 -8.67 -23.88 -25.08
N SER A 147 -7.44 -24.31 -24.79
CA SER A 147 -6.64 -25.11 -25.73
C SER A 147 -7.29 -26.47 -26.04
N ALA A 148 -7.88 -27.14 -25.05
CA ALA A 148 -8.62 -28.40 -25.27
C ALA A 148 -9.95 -28.19 -26.03
N ALA A 149 -10.59 -27.03 -25.88
CA ALA A 149 -11.80 -26.68 -26.62
C ALA A 149 -11.49 -26.27 -28.08
N GLU A 150 -10.33 -25.67 -28.34
CA GLU A 150 -9.86 -25.33 -29.70
C GLU A 150 -9.44 -26.58 -30.50
N ASP A 151 -8.92 -27.62 -29.84
CA ASP A 151 -8.63 -28.94 -30.46
C ASP A 151 -9.89 -29.79 -30.74
N SER A 152 -11.08 -29.33 -30.33
CA SER A 152 -12.35 -30.05 -30.52
C SER A 152 -13.06 -29.74 -31.85
N THR A 153 -12.54 -28.79 -32.63
CA THR A 153 -13.02 -28.47 -33.98
C THR A 153 -11.97 -28.89 -35.01
N GLU A 154 -12.22 -30.07 -35.60
CA GLU A 154 -11.68 -30.64 -36.84
C GLU A 154 -10.74 -31.87 -36.72
N ILE A 155 -11.37 -33.04 -36.96
CA ILE A 155 -10.90 -34.30 -37.61
C ILE A 155 -10.68 -35.55 -36.70
N PRO A 156 -11.10 -36.77 -37.14
CA PRO A 156 -11.46 -37.90 -36.28
C PRO A 156 -10.41 -39.02 -36.14
N GLN A 157 -10.49 -39.67 -34.96
CA GLN A 157 -10.21 -41.08 -34.62
C GLN A 157 -8.81 -41.69 -34.84
N SER A 158 -8.20 -42.12 -33.72
CA SER A 158 -7.89 -43.54 -33.54
C SER A 158 -7.84 -43.89 -32.05
N SER A 159 -8.79 -44.74 -31.65
CA SER A 159 -8.93 -45.35 -30.34
C SER A 159 -7.73 -46.25 -29.99
N THR A 160 -7.20 -46.15 -28.78
CA THR A 160 -6.62 -47.32 -28.11
C THR A 160 -6.84 -47.25 -26.60
N SER A 161 -7.41 -48.34 -26.10
CA SER A 161 -7.94 -48.60 -24.77
C SER A 161 -6.91 -48.45 -23.66
N ILE A 162 -7.32 -47.80 -22.57
CA ILE A 162 -6.57 -47.74 -21.31
C ILE A 162 -6.84 -49.06 -20.56
N THR A 163 -5.82 -49.92 -20.49
CA THR A 163 -5.76 -51.03 -19.53
C THR A 163 -4.81 -50.64 -18.39
N ASN A 164 -5.31 -50.75 -17.16
CA ASN A 164 -4.54 -50.58 -15.93
C ASN A 164 -3.50 -51.70 -15.82
N HIS A 165 -2.22 -51.35 -15.68
CA HIS A 165 -1.23 -52.26 -15.08
C HIS A 165 -0.13 -51.50 -14.31
N GLU A 166 -0.12 -51.83 -13.03
CA GLU A 166 0.96 -51.92 -12.04
C GLU A 166 2.35 -51.36 -12.32
N VAL A 167 2.86 -50.74 -11.25
CA VAL A 167 4.21 -50.24 -10.98
C VAL A 167 5.29 -51.20 -11.47
N SER A 168 6.04 -50.78 -12.49
CA SER A 168 7.29 -51.40 -12.92
C SER A 168 8.41 -50.36 -12.86
N HIS A 169 9.42 -50.64 -12.04
CA HIS A 169 10.63 -49.84 -11.91
C HIS A 169 11.29 -49.68 -13.30
N LYS A 170 11.22 -48.49 -13.89
CA LYS A 170 11.86 -48.19 -15.16
C LYS A 170 13.38 -48.14 -14.98
N VAL A 171 14.05 -49.14 -15.57
CA VAL A 171 15.49 -49.13 -15.85
C VAL A 171 15.82 -47.89 -16.68
N LEU A 172 16.90 -47.18 -16.30
CA LEU A 172 17.41 -46.00 -16.99
C LEU A 172 17.65 -46.28 -18.49
N PRO A 173 17.19 -45.40 -19.40
CA PRO A 173 17.42 -45.56 -20.85
C PRO A 173 18.92 -45.64 -21.16
N LYS A 174 19.31 -46.62 -22.00
CA LYS A 174 20.72 -46.86 -22.41
C LYS A 174 21.22 -45.88 -23.48
N GLU A 175 20.33 -45.09 -24.08
CA GLU A 175 20.67 -44.10 -25.10
C GLU A 175 20.89 -42.72 -24.46
N PRO A 176 21.85 -41.91 -24.95
CA PRO A 176 22.00 -40.56 -24.47
C PRO A 176 20.71 -39.77 -24.74
N ILE A 177 20.04 -39.37 -23.66
CA ILE A 177 18.87 -38.51 -23.66
C ILE A 177 19.17 -37.27 -24.51
N GLY A 178 18.44 -37.11 -25.61
CA GLY A 178 18.53 -35.93 -26.48
C GLY A 178 18.76 -36.21 -27.97
N LYS A 179 19.21 -37.40 -28.39
CA LYS A 179 19.41 -37.70 -29.83
C LYS A 179 18.09 -37.68 -30.61
N ASN A 180 17.04 -38.26 -30.03
CA ASN A 180 15.75 -38.41 -30.70
C ASN A 180 14.85 -37.17 -30.49
N ARG A 181 15.16 -36.29 -29.54
CA ARG A 181 14.32 -35.13 -29.20
C ARG A 181 14.24 -34.14 -30.35
N LEU A 182 15.32 -33.91 -31.08
CA LEU A 182 15.32 -33.01 -32.23
C LEU A 182 14.45 -33.55 -33.37
N GLU A 183 14.54 -34.84 -33.66
CA GLU A 183 13.74 -35.50 -34.71
C GLU A 183 12.25 -35.54 -34.35
N GLU A 184 11.94 -35.85 -33.09
CA GLU A 184 10.58 -35.81 -32.56
C GLU A 184 9.97 -34.40 -32.62
N MET A 185 10.73 -33.39 -32.20
CA MET A 185 10.32 -31.99 -32.26
C MET A 185 10.11 -31.53 -33.70
N GLN A 186 10.99 -31.94 -34.62
CA GLN A 186 10.86 -31.61 -36.04
C GLN A 186 9.65 -32.32 -36.67
N LYS A 187 9.31 -33.53 -36.24
CA LYS A 187 8.11 -34.25 -36.69
C LYS A 187 6.82 -33.59 -36.22
N ILE A 188 6.78 -33.08 -34.99
CA ILE A 188 5.58 -32.50 -34.38
C ILE A 188 5.39 -31.03 -34.79
N TYR A 189 6.48 -30.25 -34.76
CA TYR A 189 6.43 -28.79 -34.92
C TYR A 189 7.03 -28.28 -36.24
N GLY A 190 7.62 -29.15 -37.06
CA GLY A 190 8.17 -28.80 -38.37
C GLY A 190 9.24 -27.71 -38.29
N GLU A 191 9.12 -26.68 -39.14
CA GLU A 191 10.06 -25.55 -39.20
C GLU A 191 10.11 -24.71 -37.90
N ARG A 192 9.08 -24.79 -37.05
CA ARG A 192 9.02 -24.05 -35.78
C ARG A 192 9.68 -24.79 -34.62
N ALA A 193 10.08 -26.04 -34.81
CA ALA A 193 10.77 -26.85 -33.82
C ALA A 193 11.94 -26.14 -33.12
N PRO A 194 12.91 -25.50 -33.83
CA PRO A 194 14.03 -24.82 -33.16
C PRO A 194 13.58 -23.63 -32.32
N LYS A 195 12.51 -22.93 -32.72
CA LYS A 195 11.99 -21.78 -31.97
C LYS A 195 11.30 -22.24 -30.68
N ILE A 196 10.47 -23.27 -30.75
CA ILE A 196 9.77 -23.84 -29.59
C ILE A 196 10.79 -24.44 -28.62
N MET A 197 11.75 -25.22 -29.13
CA MET A 197 12.81 -25.78 -28.30
C MET A 197 13.62 -24.68 -27.59
N GLY A 198 13.95 -23.59 -28.29
CA GLY A 198 14.63 -22.45 -27.67
C GLY A 198 13.80 -21.76 -26.58
N MET A 199 12.47 -21.68 -26.76
CA MET A 199 11.57 -21.14 -25.75
C MET A 199 11.46 -22.08 -24.52
N GLU A 200 11.37 -23.39 -24.73
CA GLU A 200 11.37 -24.39 -23.66
C GLU A 200 12.64 -24.31 -22.83
N THR A 201 13.82 -24.28 -23.48
CA THR A 201 15.10 -24.16 -22.78
C THR A 201 15.20 -22.86 -21.99
N ALA A 202 14.73 -21.73 -22.55
CA ALA A 202 14.71 -20.46 -21.83
C ALA A 202 13.81 -20.50 -20.58
N LEU A 203 12.66 -21.19 -20.66
CA LEU A 203 11.77 -21.40 -19.52
C LEU A 203 12.39 -22.30 -18.46
N GLU A 204 13.02 -23.40 -18.88
CA GLU A 204 13.69 -24.37 -18.00
C GLU A 204 14.84 -23.70 -17.24
N LEU A 205 15.71 -22.95 -17.93
CA LEU A 205 16.79 -22.18 -17.30
C LEU A 205 16.27 -21.14 -16.30
N ASN A 206 15.17 -20.47 -16.64
CA ASN A 206 14.58 -19.48 -15.73
C ASN A 206 13.97 -20.14 -14.48
N TYR A 207 13.40 -21.33 -14.64
CA TYR A 207 12.87 -22.13 -13.54
C TYR A 207 14.01 -22.65 -12.63
N GLU A 208 15.07 -23.20 -13.21
CA GLU A 208 16.27 -23.64 -12.47
C GLU A 208 16.88 -22.48 -11.68
N ARG A 209 16.99 -21.30 -12.27
CA ARG A 209 17.48 -20.09 -11.60
C ARG A 209 16.62 -19.71 -10.38
N LEU A 210 15.30 -19.79 -10.51
CA LEU A 210 14.38 -19.50 -9.39
C LEU A 210 14.48 -20.57 -8.29
N LEU A 211 14.63 -21.83 -8.66
CA LEU A 211 14.88 -22.92 -7.70
C LEU A 211 16.21 -22.74 -6.97
N GLU A 212 17.30 -22.35 -7.65
CA GLU A 212 18.58 -22.02 -7.01
C GLU A 212 18.46 -20.84 -6.05
N GLU A 213 17.67 -19.84 -6.41
CA GLU A 213 17.44 -18.66 -5.56
C GLU A 213 16.62 -18.99 -4.31
N GLU A 214 15.66 -19.90 -4.42
CA GLU A 214 14.86 -20.41 -3.31
C GLU A 214 15.65 -21.44 -2.48
N SER A 215 16.54 -22.20 -3.12
CA SER A 215 17.45 -23.17 -2.52
C SER A 215 18.86 -22.60 -2.29
N ARG A 216 18.97 -21.37 -1.76
CA ARG A 216 20.24 -20.86 -1.15
C ARG A 216 20.65 -21.65 0.10
N ILE A 217 20.60 -22.97 0.03
CA ILE A 217 21.43 -23.87 0.78
C ILE A 217 22.82 -23.69 0.15
N PHE A 218 23.73 -23.01 0.88
CA PHE A 218 25.15 -23.01 0.55
C PHE A 218 25.52 -24.43 0.12
N TRP A 219 26.01 -24.60 -1.11
CA TRP A 219 26.76 -25.79 -1.52
C TRP A 219 27.60 -26.24 -0.34
N PRO A 220 27.62 -27.53 0.03
CA PRO A 220 28.22 -27.94 1.30
C PRO A 220 29.60 -27.32 1.39
N ASN A 221 29.78 -26.46 2.39
CA ASN A 221 31.09 -26.05 2.88
C ASN A 221 31.78 -27.34 3.25
N LEU A 222 32.41 -28.00 2.28
CA LEU A 222 33.19 -29.20 2.48
C LEU A 222 34.39 -28.69 3.28
N PRO A 223 34.54 -29.04 4.57
CA PRO A 223 35.75 -28.67 5.27
C PRO A 223 36.88 -29.42 4.58
N LEU A 224 37.64 -28.71 3.74
CA LEU A 224 38.92 -29.18 3.25
C LEU A 224 39.78 -29.34 4.50
N LYS A 225 40.04 -30.59 4.89
CA LYS A 225 41.08 -30.90 5.86
C LYS A 225 42.41 -30.56 5.17
N LEU A 226 42.97 -29.40 5.52
CA LEU A 226 44.39 -29.10 5.30
C LEU A 226 45.22 -29.75 6.41
#